data_AF-A0A972XJ42-F1
#
_entry.id   AF-A0A972XJ42-F1
#
_cell.length_a   1.000
_cell.length_b   1.000
_cell.length_c   1.000
_cell.angle_alpha   90.00
_cell.angle_beta   90.00
_cell.angle_gamma   90.00
#
_symmetry.space_group_name_H-M   'P 1'
#
loop_
_entity.id
_entity.type
_entity.pdbx_description
1 polymer ?
#
loop_
_entity_poly.entity_id
_entity_poly.type
_entity_poly.pdbx_seq_one_letter_code
_entity_poly.pdbx_strand_id
1 'polypeptide(L)'
;MWQALVGQDEVVADLIRAVADAESRTRGEPGPAMTHAWLFTGPPGSGRSTAATSFAAALVCPEDGCGVCQVCRTAPLGGHPDV
;
A
#
# COMPACT_ATOMS: atom_id res chain seq x y z
N MET A 1 0.35 -9.46 1.83
CA MET A 1 -0.78 -8.55 2.09
C MET A 1 -1.71 -8.37 0.90
N TRP A 2 -1.20 -8.16 -0.31
CA TRP A 2 -2.01 -7.92 -1.52
C TRP A 2 -3.04 -9.02 -1.83
N GLN A 3 -2.77 -10.27 -1.41
CA GLN A 3 -3.71 -11.39 -1.49
C GLN A 3 -5.03 -11.15 -0.75
N ALA A 4 -5.10 -10.18 0.17
CA ALA A 4 -6.35 -9.80 0.82
C ALA A 4 -7.28 -8.99 -0.10
N LEU A 5 -6.79 -8.49 -1.24
CA LEU A 5 -7.55 -7.74 -2.25
C LEU A 5 -7.96 -8.67 -3.40
N VAL A 6 -8.79 -9.66 -3.07
CA VAL A 6 -9.22 -10.70 -4.01
C VAL A 6 -10.00 -10.10 -5.18
N GLY A 7 -9.57 -10.40 -6.40
CA GLY A 7 -10.22 -9.94 -7.64
C GLY A 7 -10.03 -8.45 -7.94
N GLN A 8 -9.00 -7.82 -7.36
CA GLN A 8 -8.67 -6.40 -7.54
C GLN A 8 -7.27 -6.23 -8.17
N ASP A 9 -6.91 -7.09 -9.13
CA ASP A 9 -5.54 -7.17 -9.66
C ASP A 9 -5.05 -5.85 -10.28
N GLU A 10 -5.92 -5.14 -11.00
CA GLU A 10 -5.58 -3.82 -11.58
C GLU A 10 -5.27 -2.78 -10.48
N VAL A 11 -6.09 -2.75 -9.43
CA VAL A 11 -5.85 -1.87 -8.28
C VAL A 11 -4.54 -2.22 -7.58
N VAL A 12 -4.26 -3.51 -7.37
CA VAL A 12 -3.00 -3.96 -6.78
C VAL A 12 -1.81 -3.51 -7.62
N ALA A 13 -1.89 -3.61 -8.94
CA ALA A 13 -0.82 -3.15 -9.84
C ALA A 13 -0.59 -1.63 -9.76
N ASP A 14 -1.66 -0.84 -9.66
CA ASP A 14 -1.57 0.62 -9.46
C ASP A 14 -0.91 0.98 -8.13
N LEU A 15 -1.30 0.30 -7.05
CA LEU A 15 -0.73 0.54 -5.72
C LEU A 15 0.75 0.16 -5.65
N ILE A 16 1.14 -0.98 -6.23
CA ILE A 16 2.55 -1.41 -6.28
C ILE A 16 3.39 -0.38 -7.05
N ARG A 17 2.90 0.11 -8.18
CA ARG A 17 3.59 1.16 -8.94
C ARG A 17 3.76 2.43 -8.11
N ALA A 18 2.72 2.85 -7.39
CA ALA A 18 2.78 4.02 -6.54
C ALA A 18 3.79 3.86 -5.38
N VAL A 19 3.92 2.66 -4.80
CA VAL A 19 4.96 2.38 -3.79
C VAL A 19 6.35 2.48 -4.41
N ALA A 20 6.58 1.87 -5.57
CA ALA A 20 7.87 1.95 -6.27
C ALA A 20 8.25 3.39 -6.66
N ASP A 21 7.27 4.19 -7.09
CA ASP A 21 7.48 5.61 -7.39
C ASP A 21 7.88 6.39 -6.12
N ALA A 22 7.23 6.12 -4.98
CA ALA A 22 7.57 6.76 -3.69
C ALA A 22 8.97 6.37 -3.20
N GLU A 23 9.34 5.10 -3.36
CA GLU A 23 10.63 4.55 -2.95
C GLU A 23 11.77 5.11 -3.84
N SER A 24 11.57 5.18 -5.15
CA SER A 24 12.49 5.85 -6.09
C SER A 24 12.72 7.32 -5.73
N ARG A 25 11.66 8.05 -5.35
CA ARG A 25 11.78 9.45 -4.88
C ARG A 25 12.55 9.56 -3.57
N THR A 26 12.39 8.62 -2.65
CA THR A 26 13.12 8.58 -1.39
C THR A 26 14.63 8.34 -1.62
N ARG A 27 14.98 7.56 -2.65
CA ARG A 27 16.36 7.37 -3.12
C ARG A 27 16.95 8.57 -3.90
N GLY A 28 16.14 9.60 -4.17
CA GLY A 28 16.56 10.78 -4.95
C GLY A 28 16.68 10.51 -6.45
N GLU A 29 16.06 9.43 -6.94
CA GLU A 29 16.11 9.05 -8.34
C GLU A 29 15.13 9.87 -9.18
N PRO A 30 15.48 10.21 -10.43
CA PRO A 30 14.57 10.88 -11.34
C PRO A 30 13.47 9.90 -11.79
N GLY A 31 12.23 10.39 -11.87
CA GLY A 31 11.10 9.56 -12.26
C GLY A 31 9.76 10.18 -11.86
N PRO A 32 8.63 9.50 -12.09
CA PRO A 32 7.33 9.89 -11.53
C PRO A 32 7.34 9.88 -9.99
N ALA A 33 6.33 10.51 -9.39
CA ALA A 33 6.11 10.50 -7.94
C ALA A 33 4.71 9.99 -7.65
N MET A 34 4.58 9.31 -6.51
CA MET A 34 3.27 9.01 -5.93
C MET A 34 2.48 10.30 -5.65
N THR A 35 1.16 10.26 -5.89
CA THR A 35 0.24 11.31 -5.45
C THR A 35 0.07 11.31 -3.93
N HIS A 36 0.09 12.49 -3.32
CA HIS A 36 0.03 12.66 -1.86
C HIS A 36 -1.31 12.28 -1.20
N ALA A 37 -2.38 12.12 -1.98
CA ALA A 37 -3.70 11.78 -1.49
C ALA A 37 -4.36 10.72 -2.39
N TRP A 38 -4.99 9.73 -1.76
CA TRP A 38 -5.67 8.61 -2.42
C TRP A 38 -7.08 8.45 -1.85
N LEU A 39 -8.05 8.23 -2.74
CA LEU A 39 -9.45 8.01 -2.38
C LEU A 39 -9.86 6.60 -2.78
N PHE A 40 -10.10 5.73 -1.80
CA PHE A 40 -10.60 4.39 -2.01
C PHE A 40 -12.14 4.39 -1.99
N THR A 41 -12.78 4.00 -3.09
CA THR A 41 -14.25 3.96 -3.23
C THR A 41 -14.76 2.57 -3.58
N GLY A 42 -16.08 2.34 -3.46
CA GLY A 42 -16.70 1.04 -3.75
C GLY A 42 -17.83 0.66 -2.77
N PRO A 43 -18.64 -0.36 -3.11
CA PRO A 43 -19.78 -0.82 -2.30
C PRO A 43 -19.35 -1.44 -0.97
N PRO A 44 -20.21 -1.48 0.07
CA PRO A 44 -19.90 -2.16 1.34
C PRO A 44 -19.35 -3.58 1.11
N GLY A 45 -18.27 -3.93 1.83
CA GLY A 45 -17.60 -5.23 1.69
C GLY A 45 -16.56 -5.33 0.58
N SER A 46 -16.37 -4.31 -0.27
CA SER A 46 -15.41 -4.35 -1.39
C SER A 46 -13.91 -4.29 -1.00
N GLY A 47 -13.59 -4.32 0.30
CA GLY A 47 -12.20 -4.28 0.76
C GLY A 47 -11.52 -2.91 0.75
N ARG A 48 -12.28 -1.78 0.66
CA ARG A 48 -11.71 -0.42 0.65
C ARG A 48 -10.71 -0.16 1.79
N SER A 49 -11.10 -0.46 3.02
CA SER A 49 -10.25 -0.26 4.20
C SER A 49 -9.02 -1.16 4.15
N THR A 50 -9.19 -2.41 3.72
CA THR A 50 -8.08 -3.35 3.51
C THR A 50 -7.10 -2.84 2.46
N ALA A 51 -7.59 -2.22 1.38
CA ALA A 51 -6.74 -1.65 0.33
C ALA A 51 -5.95 -0.46 0.85
N ALA A 52 -6.62 0.45 1.57
CA ALA A 52 -5.99 1.61 2.18
C ALA A 52 -4.91 1.23 3.19
N THR A 53 -5.18 0.31 4.12
CA THR A 53 -4.21 -0.11 5.13
C THR A 53 -3.10 -0.97 4.53
N SER A 54 -3.39 -1.78 3.51
CA SER A 54 -2.35 -2.53 2.79
C SER A 54 -1.39 -1.59 2.05
N PHE A 55 -1.94 -0.58 1.38
CA PHE A 55 -1.12 0.43 0.71
C PHE A 55 -0.25 1.21 1.70
N ALA A 56 -0.83 1.68 2.81
CA ALA A 56 -0.09 2.37 3.84
C ALA A 56 1.04 1.51 4.43
N ALA A 57 0.78 0.23 4.74
CA ALA A 57 1.84 -0.63 5.24
C ALA A 57 2.93 -0.90 4.20
N ALA A 58 2.60 -0.96 2.92
CA ALA A 58 3.59 -1.15 1.87
C ALA A 58 4.53 0.06 1.75
N LEU A 59 4.01 1.28 1.89
CA LEU A 59 4.82 2.52 1.88
C LEU A 59 5.80 2.61 3.06
N VAL A 60 5.46 2.04 4.21
CA VAL A 60 6.31 2.04 5.42
C VAL A 60 7.17 0.77 5.51
N CYS A 61 6.90 -0.24 4.69
CA CYS A 61 7.66 -1.48 4.66
C CYS A 61 9.04 -1.24 4.03
N PRO A 62 10.14 -1.70 4.63
CA PRO A 62 11.50 -1.61 4.03
C PRO A 62 11.70 -2.40 2.73
N GLU A 63 10.70 -3.18 2.34
CA GLU A 63 10.69 -4.09 1.18
C GLU A 63 9.34 -3.98 0.47
N ASP A 64 8.76 -2.77 0.43
CA ASP A 64 7.62 -2.41 -0.42
C ASP A 64 6.38 -3.31 -0.33
N GLY A 65 6.10 -3.84 0.86
CA GLY A 65 4.94 -4.68 1.13
C GLY A 65 5.21 -6.19 1.07
N CYS A 66 6.37 -6.65 1.54
CA CYS A 66 6.78 -8.07 1.56
C CYS A 66 5.78 -9.02 2.26
N GLY A 67 4.88 -8.51 3.09
CA GLY A 67 3.78 -9.28 3.68
C GLY A 67 4.16 -10.15 4.87
N VAL A 68 5.44 -10.20 5.24
CA VAL A 68 5.97 -11.07 6.32
C VAL A 68 6.67 -10.30 7.44
N CYS A 69 7.03 -9.04 7.22
CA CYS A 69 7.65 -8.21 8.25
C CYS A 69 6.64 -7.73 9.32
N GLN A 70 7.13 -7.12 10.41
CA GLN A 70 6.25 -6.61 11.47
C GLN A 70 5.28 -5.54 10.95
N VAL A 71 5.75 -4.57 10.15
CA VAL A 71 4.92 -3.50 9.56
C VAL A 71 3.74 -4.09 8.80
N CYS A 72 4.00 -5.03 7.88
CA CYS A 72 2.96 -5.68 7.10
C CYS A 72 1.98 -6.53 7.93
N ARG A 73 2.38 -7.00 9.12
CA ARG A 73 1.51 -7.77 10.02
C ARG A 73 0.65 -6.88 10.91
N THR A 74 1.18 -5.76 11.40
CA THR A 74 0.51 -4.93 12.41
C THR A 74 -0.31 -3.79 11.83
N ALA A 75 0.11 -3.18 10.73
CA ALA A 75 -0.58 -2.02 10.15
C ALA A 75 -2.02 -2.34 9.69
N PRO A 76 -2.33 -3.48 9.04
CA PRO A 76 -3.71 -3.82 8.70
C PRO A 76 -4.61 -4.03 9.93
N LEU A 77 -4.01 -4.23 11.11
CA LEU A 77 -4.70 -4.41 12.39
C LEU A 77 -4.78 -3.10 13.19
N GLY A 78 -4.30 -1.97 12.64
CA GLY A 78 -4.24 -0.67 13.33
C GLY A 78 -3.21 -0.61 14.46
N GLY A 79 -2.21 -1.50 14.43
CA GLY A 79 -1.20 -1.63 15.48
C GLY A 79 0.15 -0.99 15.16
N HIS A 80 0.29 -0.27 14.05
CA HIS A 80 1.53 0.38 13.66
C HIS A 80 1.42 1.89 13.94
N PRO A 81 2.37 2.53 14.64
CA PRO A 81 2.22 3.94 15.04
C PRO A 81 2.13 4.92 13.86
N ASP A 82 2.75 4.57 12.73
CA ASP A 82 2.75 5.39 11.51
C ASP A 82 1.63 5.03 10.51
N VAL A 83 0.69 4.14 10.87
CA VAL A 83 -0.46 3.72 10.02
C VAL A 83 -1.76 3.62 10.83
#